data_AF-A0AAV6DHA5-F1
#
_entry.id   AF-A0AAV6DHA5-F1
#
_cell.length_a   1.000
_cell.length_b   1.000
_cell.length_c   1.000
_cell.angle_alpha   90.00
_cell.angle_beta   90.00
_cell.angle_gamma   90.00
#
_symmetry.space_group_name_H-M   'P 1'
#
loop_
_entity.id
_entity.type
_entity.pdbx_description
1 polymer ?
#
loop_
_entity_poly.entity_id
_entity_poly.type
_entity_poly.pdbx_seq_one_letter_code
_entity_poly.pdbx_strand_id
1 'polypeptide(L)'
;MRPRLMVGATAFGVTVLTGCATAPSGPSVLVLPGEGRPFEQFQVDVNVCKSWAAQQVKGAFMDAPSWEVQRRYDNAYVQCMYAKGHQVPSPPAPSRAAPR
;
A
#
# COMPACT_ATOMS: atom_id res chain seq x y z
N MET A 1 59.65 -14.03 5.70
CA MET A 1 59.84 -12.60 6.03
C MET A 1 58.46 -11.94 6.10
N ARG A 2 58.14 -11.26 7.21
CA ARG A 2 56.90 -10.50 7.47
C ARG A 2 57.24 -9.00 7.42
N PRO A 3 56.35 -8.16 6.91
CA PRO A 3 55.83 -7.06 7.73
C PRO A 3 54.29 -7.13 7.72
N ARG A 4 53.60 -7.38 8.83
CA ARG A 4 53.29 -6.51 9.99
C ARG A 4 52.55 -5.20 9.62
N LEU A 5 51.22 -5.34 9.54
CA LEU A 5 50.15 -4.46 10.07
C LEU A 5 50.36 -2.93 10.06
N MET A 6 49.45 -2.22 9.38
CA MET A 6 48.83 -1.02 9.93
C MET A 6 47.31 -1.14 9.85
N VAL A 7 46.71 -1.59 10.96
CA VAL A 7 45.32 -1.29 11.29
C VAL A 7 45.26 0.23 11.46
N GLY A 8 44.86 0.92 10.39
CA GLY A 8 44.40 2.30 10.49
C GLY A 8 43.06 2.25 11.21
N ALA A 9 42.99 2.85 12.40
CA ALA A 9 41.77 3.05 13.15
C ALA A 9 40.83 3.98 12.38
N THR A 10 40.15 3.48 11.35
CA THR A 10 39.03 4.18 10.73
C THR A 10 37.84 4.02 11.66
N ALA A 11 37.52 5.13 12.33
CA ALA A 11 36.44 5.26 13.29
C ALA A 11 35.18 4.50 12.85
N PHE A 12 34.69 3.64 13.74
CA PHE A 12 33.35 3.08 13.69
C PHE A 12 32.35 4.22 13.92
N GLY A 13 32.11 5.03 12.88
CA GLY A 13 30.98 5.95 12.84
C GLY A 13 29.73 5.13 12.55
N VAL A 14 29.04 4.66 13.59
CA VAL A 14 27.71 4.07 13.44
C VAL A 14 26.74 5.21 13.14
N THR A 15 26.57 5.53 11.85
CA THR A 15 25.59 6.49 11.36
C THR A 15 24.23 5.81 11.37
N VAL A 16 23.42 6.07 12.40
CA VAL A 16 22.02 5.65 12.42
C VAL A 16 21.20 6.71 11.67
N LEU A 17 20.83 6.43 10.43
CA LEU A 17 19.87 7.23 9.68
C LEU A 17 18.46 6.75 10.05
N THR A 18 17.83 7.38 11.04
CA THR A 18 16.40 7.21 11.31
C THR A 18 15.60 8.03 10.30
N GLY A 19 14.97 7.35 9.34
CA GLY A 19 13.98 7.93 8.43
C GLY A 19 12.60 7.33 8.66
N CYS A 20 11.56 8.15 8.70
CA CYS A 20 10.18 7.67 8.73
C CYS A 20 9.79 7.19 7.32
N ALA A 21 9.65 5.87 7.13
CA ALA A 21 9.02 5.33 5.93
C ALA A 21 7.49 5.47 6.04
N THR A 22 6.88 6.22 5.13
CA THR A 22 5.42 6.39 5.07
C THR A 22 4.80 5.20 4.32
N ALA A 23 4.40 4.18 5.08
CA ALA A 23 3.55 3.10 4.57
C ALA A 23 2.12 3.63 4.31
N PRO A 24 1.35 3.02 3.38
CA PRO A 24 -0.05 3.38 3.16
C PRO A 24 -0.86 3.11 4.44
N SER A 25 -1.53 4.13 4.96
CA SER A 25 -2.36 4.06 6.17
C SER A 25 -3.72 3.39 5.93
N GLY A 26 -4.07 3.15 4.67
CA GLY A 26 -5.28 2.45 4.26
C GLY A 26 -5.64 2.73 2.80
N PRO A 27 -6.75 2.14 2.31
CA PRO A 27 -7.24 2.42 0.98
C PRO A 27 -7.82 3.83 0.89
N SER A 28 -7.65 4.49 -0.27
CA SER A 28 -8.25 5.79 -0.56
C SER A 28 -9.66 5.67 -1.15
N VAL A 29 -10.07 4.45 -1.52
CA VAL A 29 -11.35 4.14 -2.14
C VAL A 29 -12.45 3.89 -1.11
N LEU A 30 -13.65 4.40 -1.40
CA LEU A 30 -14.86 4.06 -0.65
C LEU A 30 -15.41 2.71 -1.11
N VAL A 31 -15.86 1.88 -0.16
CA VAL A 31 -16.48 0.58 -0.44
C VAL A 31 -17.69 0.39 0.46
N LEU A 32 -18.75 -0.20 -0.08
CA LEU A 32 -20.00 -0.48 0.61
C LEU A 32 -20.19 -1.99 0.81
N PRO A 33 -20.92 -2.41 1.85
CA PRO A 33 -21.35 -3.79 2.01
C PRO A 33 -22.05 -4.33 0.76
N GLY A 34 -21.90 -5.62 0.50
CA GLY A 34 -22.67 -6.29 -0.55
C GLY A 34 -24.13 -6.45 -0.11
N GLU A 35 -25.06 -6.59 -1.07
CA GLU A 35 -26.46 -6.79 -0.73
C GLU A 35 -26.66 -8.09 0.05
N GLY A 36 -27.54 -8.06 1.06
CA GLY A 36 -27.87 -9.23 1.88
C GLY A 36 -26.78 -9.70 2.85
N ARG A 37 -25.66 -8.95 3.00
CA ARG A 37 -24.57 -9.27 3.93
C ARG A 37 -24.67 -8.42 5.22
N PRO A 38 -24.47 -9.01 6.41
CA PRO A 38 -24.45 -8.23 7.65
C PRO A 38 -23.20 -7.33 7.71
N PHE A 39 -23.31 -6.22 8.43
CA PHE A 39 -22.23 -5.24 8.54
C PHE A 39 -20.99 -5.81 9.24
N GLU A 40 -21.19 -6.73 10.19
CA GLU A 40 -20.11 -7.43 10.88
C GLU A 40 -19.25 -8.23 9.89
N GLN A 41 -19.87 -8.92 8.94
CA GLN A 41 -19.16 -9.64 7.89
C GLN A 41 -18.37 -8.67 6.99
N PHE A 42 -18.97 -7.52 6.67
CA PHE A 42 -18.28 -6.47 5.92
C PHE A 42 -17.03 -5.97 6.66
N GLN A 43 -17.08 -5.77 7.98
CA GLN A 43 -15.89 -5.36 8.74
C GLN A 43 -14.78 -6.42 8.74
N VAL A 44 -15.14 -7.69 8.87
CA VAL A 44 -14.19 -8.81 8.75
C VAL A 44 -13.53 -8.79 7.36
N ASP A 45 -14.34 -8.63 6.32
CA ASP A 45 -13.89 -8.59 4.94
C ASP A 45 -12.99 -7.38 4.66
N VAL A 46 -13.31 -6.19 5.20
CA VAL A 46 -12.46 -4.99 5.16
C VAL A 46 -11.08 -5.28 5.75
N ASN A 47 -11.01 -5.92 6.91
CA ASN A 47 -9.74 -6.22 7.57
C ASN A 47 -8.91 -7.23 6.78
N VAL A 48 -9.55 -8.25 6.20
CA VAL A 48 -8.89 -9.22 5.31
C VAL A 48 -8.36 -8.55 4.04
N CYS A 49 -9.14 -7.68 3.41
CA CYS A 49 -8.70 -7.00 2.19
C CYS A 49 -7.62 -5.95 2.44
N LYS A 50 -7.64 -5.26 3.60
CA LYS A 50 -6.56 -4.36 4.02
C LYS A 50 -5.23 -5.08 4.19
N SER A 51 -5.24 -6.27 4.82
CA SER A 51 -4.03 -7.05 5.00
C SER A 51 -3.51 -7.62 3.68
N TRP A 52 -4.42 -8.09 2.81
CA TRP A 52 -4.05 -8.55 1.47
C TRP A 52 -3.40 -7.43 0.63
N ALA A 53 -4.01 -6.25 0.60
CA ALA A 53 -3.46 -5.09 -0.10
C ALA A 53 -2.09 -4.66 0.46
N ALA A 54 -1.91 -4.70 1.77
CA ALA A 54 -0.63 -4.40 2.42
C ALA A 54 0.47 -5.40 2.02
N GLN A 55 0.13 -6.69 1.90
CA GLN A 55 1.06 -7.71 1.45
C GLN A 55 1.51 -7.49 0.00
N GLN A 56 0.59 -7.06 -0.87
CA GLN A 56 0.86 -6.79 -2.29
C GLN A 56 1.86 -5.65 -2.52
N VAL A 57 1.94 -4.69 -1.61
CA VAL A 57 2.86 -3.52 -1.72
C VAL A 57 4.05 -3.59 -0.78
N LYS A 58 4.28 -4.76 -0.15
CA LYS A 58 5.38 -4.93 0.79
C LYS A 58 6.73 -4.67 0.08
N GLY A 59 7.49 -3.69 0.59
CA GLY A 59 8.78 -3.27 0.03
C GLY A 59 8.69 -2.24 -1.11
N ALA A 60 7.52 -2.07 -1.74
CA ALA A 60 7.36 -1.17 -2.88
C ALA A 60 7.58 0.32 -2.55
N PHE A 61 7.50 0.70 -1.28
CA PHE A 61 7.74 2.06 -0.79
C PHE A 61 9.22 2.49 -0.86
N MET A 62 10.15 1.56 -1.11
CA MET A 62 11.58 1.87 -1.32
C MET A 62 11.92 2.08 -2.81
N ASP A 63 11.14 1.47 -3.70
CA ASP A 63 11.43 1.44 -5.14
C ASP A 63 10.56 2.41 -5.96
N ALA A 64 9.48 2.93 -5.37
CA ALA A 64 8.50 3.76 -6.05
C ALA A 64 8.00 4.92 -5.16
N PRO A 65 7.58 6.04 -5.75
CA PRO A 65 6.99 7.14 -5.00
C PRO A 65 5.67 6.71 -4.34
N SER A 66 5.32 7.34 -3.22
CA SER A 66 4.17 6.96 -2.38
C SER A 66 2.84 6.87 -3.12
N TRP A 67 2.57 7.74 -4.11
CA TRP A 67 1.33 7.72 -4.88
C TRP A 67 1.19 6.46 -5.75
N GLU A 68 2.30 5.92 -6.25
CA GLU A 68 2.31 4.68 -7.04
C GLU A 68 2.01 3.49 -6.13
N VAL A 69 2.62 3.49 -4.94
CA VAL A 69 2.39 2.48 -3.90
C VAL A 69 0.93 2.52 -3.44
N GLN A 70 0.37 3.72 -3.24
CA GLN A 70 -1.04 3.90 -2.91
C GLN A 70 -1.95 3.36 -4.02
N ARG A 71 -1.67 3.67 -5.29
CA ARG A 71 -2.45 3.16 -6.43
C ARG A 71 -2.44 1.63 -6.49
N ARG A 72 -1.28 1.00 -6.25
CA ARG A 72 -1.16 -0.46 -6.19
C ARG A 72 -1.92 -1.05 -5.00
N TYR A 73 -1.85 -0.40 -3.84
CA TYR A 73 -2.62 -0.76 -2.65
C TYR A 73 -4.12 -0.69 -2.93
N ASP A 74 -4.60 0.41 -3.51
CA ASP A 74 -6.02 0.62 -3.82
C ASP A 74 -6.52 -0.40 -4.85
N ASN A 75 -5.75 -0.66 -5.91
CA ASN A 75 -6.09 -1.68 -6.90
C ASN A 75 -6.24 -3.07 -6.27
N ALA A 76 -5.29 -3.46 -5.40
CA ALA A 76 -5.40 -4.69 -4.65
C ALA A 76 -6.64 -4.64 -3.74
N TYR A 77 -6.81 -3.63 -2.90
CA TYR A 77 -7.96 -3.57 -2.00
C TYR A 77 -9.31 -3.72 -2.75
N VAL A 78 -9.48 -3.00 -3.87
CA VAL A 78 -10.65 -3.07 -4.75
C VAL A 78 -10.87 -4.48 -5.30
N GLN A 79 -9.82 -5.14 -5.80
CA GLN A 79 -9.90 -6.51 -6.32
C GLN A 79 -10.38 -7.50 -5.26
N CYS A 80 -9.91 -7.38 -4.02
CA CYS A 80 -10.36 -8.26 -2.94
C CYS A 80 -11.81 -7.98 -2.54
N MET A 81 -12.21 -6.71 -2.49
CA MET A 81 -13.58 -6.33 -2.18
C MET A 81 -14.55 -6.83 -3.25
N TYR A 82 -14.22 -6.71 -4.54
CA TYR A 82 -15.00 -7.30 -5.63
C TYR A 82 -15.05 -8.83 -5.54
N ALA A 83 -13.91 -9.49 -5.28
CA ALA A 83 -13.86 -10.95 -5.13
C ALA A 83 -14.73 -11.44 -3.96
N LYS A 84 -14.85 -10.64 -2.90
CA LYS A 84 -15.76 -10.89 -1.78
C LYS A 84 -17.20 -10.46 -2.06
N GLY A 85 -17.52 -9.81 -3.18
CA GLY A 85 -18.87 -9.40 -3.54
C GLY A 85 -19.33 -8.11 -2.87
N HIS A 86 -18.40 -7.21 -2.52
CA HIS A 86 -18.69 -5.86 -2.06
C HIS A 86 -18.77 -4.87 -3.22
N GLN A 87 -19.38 -3.71 -2.96
CA GLN A 87 -19.62 -2.70 -3.97
C GLN A 87 -18.61 -1.57 -3.84
N VAL A 88 -17.89 -1.26 -4.91
CA VAL A 88 -16.97 -0.12 -4.97
C VAL A 88 -17.59 0.95 -5.88
N PRO A 89 -18.11 2.07 -5.34
CA PRO A 89 -18.64 3.14 -6.17
C PRO A 89 -17.50 3.78 -6.99
N SER A 90 -17.54 3.66 -8.31
CA SER A 90 -16.66 4.49 -9.14
C SER A 90 -17.25 5.89 -9.24
N PRO A 91 -16.43 6.96 -9.15
CA PRO A 91 -16.89 8.29 -9.52
C PRO A 91 -17.54 8.23 -10.91
N PRO A 92 -18.64 8.97 -11.15
CA PRO A 92 -19.23 9.02 -12.48
C PRO A 92 -18.14 9.45 -13.47
N ALA A 93 -18.04 8.72 -14.59
CA ALA A 93 -17.12 9.08 -15.66
C ALA A 93 -17.38 10.55 -16.05
N PRO A 94 -16.33 11.36 -16.31
CA PRO A 94 -16.55 12.72 -16.77
C PRO A 94 -17.42 12.65 -18.02
N SER A 95 -18.59 13.31 -17.98
CA SER A 95 -19.46 13.46 -19.13
C SER A 95 -18.64 14.17 -20.21
N ARG A 96 -18.17 13.40 -21.19
CA ARG A 96 -17.51 13.98 -22.38
C ARG A 96 -18.55 14.90 -23.02
N ALA A 97 -18.42 16.20 -22.79
CA ALA A 97 -19.20 17.20 -23.49
C ALA A 97 -18.90 17.01 -24.98
N ALA A 98 -19.88 16.50 -25.74
CA ALA A 98 -19.78 16.43 -27.18
C ALA A 98 -19.59 17.87 -27.70
N PRO A 99 -18.56 18.15 -28.52
CA PRO A 99 -18.49 19.44 -29.20
C PRO A 99 -19.73 19.58 -30.09
N ARG A 100 -20.42 20.72 -29.97
CA ARG A 100 -21.57 21.08 -30.81
C ARG A 100 -21.12 21.50 -32.21
#